data_AF-A0AAQ5XHS6-F1
#
_entry.id   AF-A0AAQ5XHS6-F1
#
_cell.length_a   1.000
_cell.length_b   1.000
_cell.length_c   1.000
_cell.angle_alpha   90.00
_cell.angle_beta   90.00
_cell.angle_gamma   90.00
#
_symmetry.space_group_name_H-M   'P 1'
#
loop_
_entity.id
_entity.type
_entity.pdbx_description
1 polymer ?
#
loop_
_entity_poly.entity_id
_entity_poly.type
_entity_poly.pdbx_seq_one_letter_code
_entity_poly.pdbx_strand_id
1 'polypeptide(L)'
;MSLHILSLLSFDPPAFLYQEYRDTSKQQEIEQRRQRENLSPGVKAGSVVAGSGVISPPVLQLQLRNSAQSLSLWQNLEAVQASGLLTQLPHKEIIMQEAMFELVTSEASYYKSLEILETHFLRNPVLINTLSQSDMHFLFSNIEEVMKASERFLMDLEHRIEESILISDVCDIVCYHAVEHFSVFIKYVINQVYQEKNYRQGNQAFREAMAALENHPRVRGLSFTSFLILPFQRITRLKLLVQNILKKAEENTDREANAIKAHQQLEQIVKECNEGVRKMSRTEELISIEKTLEFKSKSVPIISHSRWLLKKGEVQLMAGPKSTRTMRSRKLYQPVYLFLFNNLLLVTKRSGDKFQVLDSCTRAMLRTEDLEDQGQLLASVFNLRLLENQEERPVSYMLKTSSMSDKLRWMCALTPNRRTRFMSTSAHQPDSPQVQCIQSYSSQEPDELSTEMADILNLLERTDDGWMMGERLHDGERGWFPSRIVEEIQSKEVRAQNLREAFRIQQAHESGAGQTGGRSGLRVGRRTPKVSSFSNPWTDQMGDSSEVNQ
;
A
#
# COMPACT_ATOMS: atom_id res chain seq x y z
N MET A 1 -5.03 14.62 3.38
CA MET A 1 -4.58 14.67 1.96
C MET A 1 -3.92 13.36 1.51
N SER A 2 -3.15 12.64 2.34
CA SER A 2 -2.74 11.25 2.04
C SER A 2 -3.90 10.29 1.74
N LEU A 3 -5.10 10.58 2.26
CA LEU A 3 -6.32 9.81 2.04
C LEU A 3 -6.84 9.84 0.60
N HIS A 4 -6.46 10.80 -0.26
CA HIS A 4 -6.97 10.80 -1.63
C HIS A 4 -6.21 9.81 -2.52
N ILE A 5 -4.88 9.72 -2.35
CA ILE A 5 -4.05 8.71 -3.02
C ILE A 5 -4.38 7.31 -2.50
N LEU A 6 -4.67 7.16 -1.20
CA LEU A 6 -5.15 5.90 -0.63
C LEU A 6 -6.62 5.61 -1.01
N SER A 7 -7.51 6.60 -1.14
CA SER A 7 -8.88 6.35 -1.64
C SER A 7 -8.91 5.99 -3.13
N LEU A 8 -7.90 6.43 -3.90
CA LEU A 8 -7.67 5.99 -5.27
C LEU A 8 -7.08 4.56 -5.35
N LEU A 9 -6.66 3.98 -4.22
CA LEU A 9 -6.31 2.55 -4.10
C LEU A 9 -7.53 1.68 -3.81
N SER A 10 -8.57 2.23 -3.14
CA SER A 10 -9.77 1.51 -2.68
C SER A 10 -10.99 1.63 -3.60
N PHE A 11 -10.86 2.36 -4.70
CA PHE A 11 -11.89 2.49 -5.71
C PHE A 11 -11.32 2.05 -7.05
N ASP A 12 -12.14 1.35 -7.85
CA ASP A 12 -11.92 1.24 -9.29
C ASP A 12 -11.39 2.61 -9.79
N PRO A 13 -10.20 2.66 -10.42
CA PRO A 13 -9.59 3.93 -10.79
C PRO A 13 -10.62 4.71 -11.60
N PRO A 14 -10.90 6.00 -11.25
CA PRO A 14 -11.93 6.76 -11.93
C PRO A 14 -11.67 6.64 -13.42
N ALA A 15 -12.68 6.12 -14.11
CA ALA A 15 -12.70 5.95 -15.54
C ALA A 15 -12.34 7.28 -16.23
N PHE A 16 -12.09 7.26 -17.53
CA PHE A 16 -12.09 8.41 -18.44
C PHE A 16 -10.77 8.81 -19.11
N LEU A 17 -9.58 8.57 -18.55
CA LEU A 17 -8.39 9.08 -19.23
C LEU A 17 -7.79 8.13 -20.30
N TYR A 18 -7.94 6.81 -20.18
CA TYR A 18 -7.42 5.80 -21.15
C TYR A 18 -8.24 4.51 -21.24
N GLN A 19 -9.42 4.51 -20.62
CA GLN A 19 -10.29 3.33 -20.61
C GLN A 19 -11.13 3.20 -21.89
N GLU A 20 -10.99 4.13 -22.84
CA GLU A 20 -11.69 4.10 -24.13
C GLU A 20 -11.53 2.74 -24.82
N TYR A 21 -10.35 2.11 -24.78
CA TYR A 21 -10.16 0.75 -25.33
C TYR A 21 -11.03 -0.29 -24.63
N ARG A 22 -11.00 -0.35 -23.29
CA ARG A 22 -11.70 -1.37 -22.50
C ARG A 22 -13.21 -1.27 -22.69
N ASP A 23 -13.73 -0.06 -22.69
CA ASP A 23 -15.17 0.19 -22.83
C ASP A 23 -15.63 -0.06 -24.27
N THR A 24 -14.85 0.38 -25.27
CA THR A 24 -15.12 0.08 -26.68
C THR A 24 -15.04 -1.42 -26.96
N SER A 25 -14.03 -2.11 -26.43
CA SER A 25 -13.84 -3.56 -26.56
C SER A 25 -15.00 -4.33 -25.94
N LYS A 26 -15.38 -4.02 -24.69
CA LYS A 26 -16.55 -4.63 -24.02
C LYS A 26 -17.84 -4.35 -24.76
N GLN A 27 -18.04 -3.13 -25.26
CA GLN A 27 -19.25 -2.74 -25.96
C GLN A 27 -19.36 -3.40 -27.35
N GLN A 28 -18.24 -3.53 -28.08
CA GLN A 28 -18.16 -4.30 -29.32
C GLN A 28 -18.35 -5.81 -29.08
N GLU A 29 -17.82 -6.37 -27.98
CA GLU A 29 -18.05 -7.76 -27.60
C GLU A 29 -19.53 -8.03 -27.26
N ILE A 30 -20.18 -7.12 -26.52
CA ILE A 30 -21.62 -7.17 -26.24
C ILE A 30 -22.43 -7.11 -27.53
N GLU A 31 -22.06 -6.22 -28.46
CA GLU A 31 -22.75 -6.07 -29.74
C GLU A 31 -22.54 -7.30 -30.65
N GLN A 32 -21.33 -7.87 -30.70
CA GLN A 32 -21.07 -9.12 -31.42
C GLN A 32 -21.84 -10.31 -30.81
N ARG A 33 -21.96 -10.39 -29.48
CA ARG A 33 -22.80 -11.40 -28.82
C ARG A 33 -24.27 -11.23 -29.19
N ARG A 34 -24.80 -9.99 -29.16
CA ARG A 34 -26.16 -9.68 -29.63
C ARG A 34 -26.39 -10.07 -31.08
N GLN A 35 -25.41 -9.82 -31.96
CA GLN A 35 -25.50 -10.20 -33.38
C GLN A 35 -25.45 -11.71 -33.58
N ARG A 36 -24.60 -12.45 -32.84
CA ARG A 36 -24.54 -13.91 -32.89
C ARG A 36 -25.82 -14.57 -32.33
N GLU A 37 -26.41 -13.99 -31.28
CA GLU A 37 -27.67 -14.47 -30.70
C GLU A 37 -28.88 -14.20 -31.62
N ASN A 38 -28.83 -13.12 -32.42
CA ASN A 38 -29.86 -12.80 -33.42
C ASN A 38 -29.76 -13.60 -34.73
N LEU A 39 -28.69 -14.37 -34.94
CA LEU A 39 -28.47 -15.20 -36.13
C LEU A 39 -28.59 -16.70 -35.77
N SER A 40 -29.83 -17.21 -35.74
CA SER A 40 -30.09 -18.65 -35.91
C SER A 40 -30.26 -19.00 -37.40
N PRO A 41 -29.98 -20.25 -37.82
CA PRO A 41 -29.35 -20.51 -39.11
C PRO A 41 -30.35 -20.65 -40.27
N GLY A 42 -30.14 -19.85 -41.31
CA GLY A 42 -30.85 -19.98 -42.58
C GLY A 42 -30.08 -19.39 -43.76
N VAL A 43 -29.46 -20.27 -44.54
CA VAL A 43 -29.17 -20.15 -45.99
C VAL A 43 -27.79 -19.58 -46.45
N LYS A 44 -26.97 -20.55 -46.86
CA LYS A 44 -26.07 -20.71 -48.03
C LYS A 44 -24.97 -19.70 -48.39
N ALA A 45 -23.81 -20.31 -48.59
CA ALA A 45 -22.54 -19.81 -49.11
C ALA A 45 -22.63 -19.08 -50.46
N GLY A 46 -21.88 -17.98 -50.56
CA GLY A 46 -21.53 -17.29 -51.80
C GLY A 46 -20.01 -17.10 -51.87
N SER A 47 -19.44 -17.61 -52.95
CA SER A 47 -18.02 -17.55 -53.37
C SER A 47 -17.47 -16.13 -53.47
N VAL A 48 -16.21 -15.90 -53.07
CA VAL A 48 -15.43 -14.73 -53.50
C VAL A 48 -13.99 -15.13 -53.87
N VAL A 49 -13.56 -14.54 -54.98
CA VAL A 49 -12.41 -14.83 -55.84
C VAL A 49 -11.08 -14.41 -55.21
N ALA A 50 -10.04 -15.22 -55.43
CA ALA A 50 -8.66 -14.94 -55.03
C ALA A 50 -7.99 -13.92 -55.97
N GLY A 51 -7.50 -12.82 -55.40
CA GLY A 51 -6.59 -11.88 -56.04
C GLY A 51 -5.22 -11.93 -55.37
N SER A 52 -4.20 -12.37 -56.12
CA SER A 52 -2.79 -12.37 -55.72
C SER A 52 -2.24 -10.94 -55.73
N GLY A 53 -1.66 -10.48 -54.62
CA GLY A 53 -1.03 -9.17 -54.50
C GLY A 53 0.08 -9.19 -53.45
N VAL A 54 1.27 -8.77 -53.87
CA VAL A 54 2.56 -8.79 -53.17
C VAL A 54 2.50 -8.05 -51.82
N ILE A 55 3.01 -8.69 -50.77
CA ILE A 55 3.01 -8.21 -49.38
C ILE A 55 4.08 -7.11 -49.22
N SER A 56 3.65 -5.90 -48.91
CA SER A 56 4.48 -4.85 -48.28
C SER A 56 3.95 -4.65 -46.85
N PRO A 57 4.79 -4.43 -45.83
CA PRO A 57 4.32 -4.27 -44.46
C PRO A 57 3.53 -2.95 -44.33
N PRO A 58 2.35 -2.95 -43.67
CA PRO A 58 1.55 -1.73 -43.56
C PRO A 58 2.00 -0.88 -42.38
N VAL A 59 1.79 0.43 -42.56
CA VAL A 59 2.10 1.53 -41.66
C VAL A 59 1.19 1.50 -40.41
N LEU A 60 1.51 0.66 -39.42
CA LEU A 60 0.75 0.55 -38.16
C LEU A 60 1.03 1.70 -37.17
N GLN A 61 2.23 2.30 -37.22
CA GLN A 61 2.64 3.41 -36.34
C GLN A 61 1.70 4.62 -36.38
N LEU A 62 1.22 5.00 -37.57
CA LEU A 62 0.39 6.20 -37.77
C LEU A 62 -1.06 6.00 -37.31
N GLN A 63 -1.54 4.77 -37.16
CA GLN A 63 -2.89 4.48 -36.69
C GLN A 63 -2.96 4.46 -35.15
N LEU A 64 -1.97 3.88 -34.47
CA LEU A 64 -1.93 3.82 -33.01
C LEU A 64 -1.80 5.20 -32.35
N ARG A 65 -1.06 6.12 -32.96
CA ARG A 65 -0.84 7.48 -32.41
C ARG A 65 -1.93 8.50 -32.74
N ASN A 66 -2.76 8.26 -33.76
CA ASN A 66 -3.77 9.22 -34.25
C ASN A 66 -5.23 8.83 -33.96
N SER A 67 -5.51 7.60 -33.51
CA SER A 67 -6.88 7.12 -33.26
C SER A 67 -7.44 7.58 -31.92
N ALA A 68 -7.76 8.87 -31.84
CA ALA A 68 -8.50 9.47 -30.72
C ALA A 68 -10.02 9.17 -30.76
N GLN A 69 -10.47 8.28 -31.67
CA GLN A 69 -11.86 7.87 -31.85
C GLN A 69 -11.91 6.35 -32.08
N SER A 70 -12.36 5.63 -31.05
CA SER A 70 -12.57 4.17 -30.96
C SER A 70 -11.36 3.31 -31.37
N LEU A 71 -10.56 2.90 -30.39
CA LEU A 71 -9.56 1.87 -30.62
C LEU A 71 -10.28 0.57 -31.03
N SER A 72 -9.95 0.05 -32.20
CA SER A 72 -10.51 -1.17 -32.74
C SER A 72 -9.97 -2.39 -31.99
N LEU A 73 -10.80 -3.43 -31.86
CA LEU A 73 -10.33 -4.77 -31.46
C LEU A 73 -9.19 -5.22 -32.38
N TRP A 74 -8.26 -6.04 -31.88
CA TRP A 74 -7.17 -6.59 -32.69
C TRP A 74 -7.71 -7.30 -33.94
N GLN A 75 -8.77 -8.10 -33.79
CA GLN A 75 -9.44 -8.76 -34.90
C GLN A 75 -10.07 -7.81 -35.94
N ASN A 76 -10.32 -6.55 -35.57
CA ASN A 76 -10.91 -5.54 -36.44
C ASN A 76 -9.87 -4.71 -37.20
N LEU A 77 -8.57 -4.98 -37.00
CA LEU A 77 -7.52 -4.36 -37.80
C LEU A 77 -7.59 -4.86 -39.24
N GLU A 78 -7.53 -3.93 -40.20
CA GLU A 78 -7.57 -4.27 -41.64
C GLU A 78 -6.50 -5.30 -42.03
N ALA A 79 -5.29 -5.15 -41.47
CA ALA A 79 -4.19 -6.09 -41.69
C ALA A 79 -4.50 -7.50 -41.15
N VAL A 80 -5.17 -7.60 -39.99
CA VAL A 80 -5.58 -8.88 -39.40
C VAL A 80 -6.70 -9.51 -40.23
N GLN A 81 -7.70 -8.73 -40.64
CA GLN A 81 -8.79 -9.23 -41.50
C GLN A 81 -8.27 -9.71 -42.86
N ALA A 82 -7.36 -8.97 -43.48
CA ALA A 82 -6.75 -9.32 -44.76
C ALA A 82 -5.82 -10.54 -44.68
N SER A 83 -5.22 -10.81 -43.50
CA SER A 83 -4.28 -11.93 -43.32
C SER A 83 -4.94 -13.32 -43.33
N GLY A 84 -6.26 -13.40 -43.10
CA GLY A 84 -6.97 -14.67 -42.93
C GLY A 84 -6.66 -15.41 -41.62
N LEU A 85 -5.91 -14.82 -40.68
CA LEU A 85 -5.53 -15.45 -39.41
C LEU A 85 -6.73 -15.82 -38.53
N LEU A 86 -7.81 -15.04 -38.57
CA LEU A 86 -8.99 -15.25 -37.73
C LEU A 86 -9.72 -16.58 -37.98
N THR A 87 -9.56 -17.18 -39.17
CA THR A 87 -10.13 -18.49 -39.48
C THR A 87 -9.21 -19.66 -39.11
N GLN A 88 -7.93 -19.40 -38.90
CA GLN A 88 -6.90 -20.40 -38.61
C GLN A 88 -6.59 -20.52 -37.12
N LEU A 89 -6.68 -19.41 -36.38
CA LEU A 89 -6.34 -19.37 -34.96
C LEU A 89 -7.46 -19.96 -34.08
N PRO A 90 -7.11 -20.70 -33.02
CA PRO A 90 -8.09 -21.11 -32.03
C PRO A 90 -8.64 -19.88 -31.29
N HIS A 91 -9.91 -19.96 -30.88
CA HIS A 91 -10.59 -18.85 -30.18
C HIS A 91 -9.83 -18.37 -28.93
N LYS A 92 -9.15 -19.27 -28.22
CA LYS A 92 -8.32 -18.92 -27.06
C LYS A 92 -7.15 -18.00 -27.44
N GLU A 93 -6.50 -18.23 -28.57
CA GLU A 93 -5.39 -17.39 -29.03
C GLU A 93 -5.91 -16.02 -29.50
N ILE A 94 -7.10 -15.95 -30.11
CA ILE A 94 -7.73 -14.65 -30.45
C ILE A 94 -7.95 -13.82 -29.17
N ILE A 95 -8.52 -14.41 -28.11
CA ILE A 95 -8.69 -13.70 -26.82
C ILE A 95 -7.34 -13.25 -26.23
N MET A 96 -6.29 -14.06 -26.41
CA MET A 96 -4.95 -13.72 -25.96
C MET A 96 -4.36 -12.54 -26.75
N GLN A 97 -4.48 -12.54 -28.07
CA GLN A 97 -4.07 -11.43 -28.94
C GLN A 97 -4.79 -10.13 -28.57
N GLU A 98 -6.10 -10.18 -28.31
CA GLU A 98 -6.86 -9.02 -27.81
C GLU A 98 -6.32 -8.50 -26.48
N ALA A 99 -5.94 -9.39 -25.55
CA ALA A 99 -5.38 -8.99 -24.25
C ALA A 99 -4.01 -8.31 -24.38
N MET A 100 -3.14 -8.84 -25.25
CA MET A 100 -1.83 -8.23 -25.53
C MET A 100 -1.97 -6.92 -26.27
N PHE A 101 -2.89 -6.84 -27.25
CA PHE A 101 -3.16 -5.62 -28.00
C PHE A 101 -3.82 -4.54 -27.15
N GLU A 102 -4.68 -4.88 -26.18
CA GLU A 102 -5.19 -3.95 -25.15
C GLU A 102 -4.02 -3.31 -24.37
N LEU A 103 -3.00 -4.09 -24.01
CA LEU A 103 -1.84 -3.56 -23.30
C LEU A 103 -1.10 -2.51 -24.13
N VAL A 104 -0.83 -2.80 -25.40
CA VAL A 104 -0.09 -1.90 -26.30
C VAL A 104 -0.89 -0.63 -26.61
N THR A 105 -2.14 -0.78 -27.02
CA THR A 105 -3.02 0.37 -27.34
C THR A 105 -3.29 1.26 -26.13
N SER A 106 -3.37 0.67 -24.94
CA SER A 106 -3.50 1.45 -23.71
C SER A 106 -2.22 2.19 -23.32
N GLU A 107 -1.03 1.71 -23.72
CA GLU A 107 0.23 2.45 -23.55
C GLU A 107 0.28 3.65 -24.48
N ALA A 108 -0.09 3.49 -25.75
CA ALA A 108 -0.16 4.59 -26.72
C ALA A 108 -1.11 5.69 -26.22
N SER A 109 -2.29 5.29 -25.73
CA SER A 109 -3.26 6.21 -25.14
C SER A 109 -2.71 6.91 -23.90
N TYR A 110 -2.04 6.16 -23.02
CA TYR A 110 -1.38 6.69 -21.83
C TYR A 110 -0.36 7.77 -22.18
N TYR A 111 0.55 7.45 -23.09
CA TYR A 111 1.57 8.37 -23.58
C TYR A 111 0.95 9.63 -24.18
N LYS A 112 -0.17 9.50 -24.92
CA LYS A 112 -0.85 10.65 -25.52
C LYS A 112 -1.36 11.66 -24.47
N SER A 113 -1.88 11.22 -23.34
CA SER A 113 -2.29 12.17 -22.29
C SER A 113 -1.11 12.71 -21.49
N LEU A 114 -0.01 11.96 -21.37
CA LEU A 114 1.25 12.54 -20.86
C LEU A 114 1.75 13.65 -21.79
N GLU A 115 1.64 13.48 -23.10
CA GLU A 115 1.97 14.52 -24.07
C GLU A 115 1.08 15.76 -23.91
N ILE A 116 -0.21 15.59 -23.56
CA ILE A 116 -1.08 16.73 -23.18
C ILE A 116 -0.55 17.42 -21.92
N LEU A 117 -0.18 16.65 -20.88
CA LEU A 117 0.40 17.20 -19.65
C LEU A 117 1.67 18.02 -19.95
N GLU A 118 2.53 17.54 -20.84
CA GLU A 118 3.73 18.25 -21.24
C GLU A 118 3.44 19.49 -22.10
N THR A 119 2.75 19.30 -23.22
CA THR A 119 2.61 20.35 -24.24
C THR A 119 1.64 21.45 -23.84
N HIS A 120 0.58 21.11 -23.10
CA HIS A 120 -0.47 22.06 -22.70
C HIS A 120 -0.19 22.73 -21.36
N PHE A 121 0.41 22.01 -20.40
CA PHE A 121 0.71 22.54 -19.07
C PHE A 121 2.20 22.82 -18.86
N LEU A 122 3.08 21.80 -18.89
CA LEU A 122 4.50 21.97 -18.53
C LEU A 122 5.22 23.01 -19.41
N ARG A 123 5.00 22.95 -20.73
CA ARG A 123 5.63 23.84 -21.72
C ARG A 123 4.81 25.10 -22.00
N ASN A 124 3.79 25.39 -21.18
CA ASN A 124 2.94 26.54 -21.40
C ASN A 124 3.68 27.86 -21.10
N PRO A 125 3.77 28.81 -22.04
CA PRO A 125 4.49 30.06 -21.82
C PRO A 125 3.94 30.89 -20.64
N VAL A 126 2.63 30.85 -20.40
CA VAL A 126 2.00 31.59 -19.30
C VAL A 126 2.45 31.02 -17.96
N LEU A 127 2.45 29.69 -17.80
CA LEU A 127 2.90 29.05 -16.56
C LEU A 127 4.40 29.23 -16.33
N ILE A 128 5.22 29.06 -17.38
CA ILE A 128 6.68 29.26 -17.30
C ILE A 128 7.03 30.68 -16.83
N ASN A 129 6.28 31.69 -17.28
CA ASN A 129 6.51 33.08 -16.88
C ASN A 129 5.90 33.43 -15.51
N THR A 130 4.95 32.64 -15.02
CA THR A 130 4.26 32.88 -13.75
C THR A 130 4.96 32.22 -12.56
N LEU A 131 5.66 31.12 -12.80
CA LEU A 131 6.24 30.25 -11.77
C LEU A 131 7.77 30.26 -11.81
N SER A 132 8.39 30.11 -10.64
CA SER A 132 9.83 29.86 -10.58
C SER A 132 10.17 28.45 -11.05
N GLN A 133 11.43 28.21 -11.42
CA GLN A 133 11.90 26.87 -11.77
C GLN A 133 11.69 25.85 -10.64
N SER A 134 11.83 26.29 -9.38
CA SER A 134 11.56 25.45 -8.21
C SER A 134 10.08 25.08 -8.10
N ASP A 135 9.17 26.04 -8.32
CA ASP A 135 7.72 25.80 -8.26
C ASP A 135 7.27 24.89 -9.41
N MET A 136 7.84 25.07 -10.61
CA MET A 136 7.64 24.16 -11.73
C MET A 136 8.08 22.74 -11.36
N HIS A 137 9.28 22.58 -10.79
CA HIS A 137 9.74 21.27 -10.31
C HIS A 137 8.86 20.71 -9.19
N PHE A 138 8.31 21.53 -8.30
CA PHE A 138 7.39 21.06 -7.25
C PHE A 138 6.01 20.65 -7.78
N LEU A 139 5.54 21.24 -8.88
CA LEU A 139 4.26 20.88 -9.51
C LEU A 139 4.38 19.65 -10.41
N PHE A 140 5.46 19.54 -11.18
CA PHE A 140 5.63 18.49 -12.20
C PHE A 140 6.60 17.39 -11.80
N SER A 141 7.35 17.55 -10.70
CA SER A 141 8.34 16.58 -10.23
C SER A 141 9.26 16.10 -11.36
N ASN A 142 9.51 14.79 -11.47
CA ASN A 142 10.28 14.17 -12.54
C ASN A 142 9.41 13.63 -13.70
N ILE A 143 8.32 14.32 -14.06
CA ILE A 143 7.39 13.86 -15.11
C ILE A 143 8.10 13.60 -16.45
N GLU A 144 9.08 14.42 -16.84
CA GLU A 144 9.80 14.25 -18.10
C GLU A 144 10.56 12.91 -18.15
N GLU A 145 11.09 12.45 -17.01
CA GLU A 145 11.74 11.14 -16.93
C GLU A 145 10.73 9.99 -17.01
N VAL A 146 9.54 10.17 -16.43
CA VAL A 146 8.42 9.23 -16.59
C VAL A 146 7.99 9.15 -18.05
N MET A 147 7.89 10.29 -18.74
CA MET A 147 7.57 10.34 -20.17
C MET A 147 8.61 9.62 -21.01
N LYS A 148 9.91 9.86 -20.79
CA LYS A 148 10.99 9.16 -21.51
C LYS A 148 10.94 7.65 -21.26
N ALA A 149 10.64 7.20 -20.05
CA ALA A 149 10.50 5.77 -19.77
C ALA A 149 9.29 5.17 -20.50
N SER A 150 8.17 5.87 -20.50
CA SER A 150 6.93 5.43 -21.18
C SER A 150 7.08 5.44 -22.70
N GLU A 151 7.79 6.42 -23.26
CA GLU A 151 8.10 6.48 -24.70
C GLU A 151 8.94 5.29 -25.14
N ARG A 152 10.02 4.98 -24.42
CA ARG A 152 10.87 3.80 -24.72
C ARG A 152 10.07 2.50 -24.64
N PHE A 153 9.26 2.36 -23.60
CA PHE A 153 8.39 1.20 -23.44
C PHE A 153 7.41 1.06 -24.60
N LEU A 154 6.76 2.16 -25.00
CA LEU A 154 5.86 2.17 -26.14
C LEU A 154 6.59 1.82 -27.44
N MET A 155 7.79 2.34 -27.68
CA MET A 155 8.58 2.04 -28.88
C MET A 155 8.89 0.55 -29.01
N ASP A 156 9.28 -0.12 -27.92
CA ASP A 156 9.57 -1.56 -27.95
C ASP A 156 8.29 -2.40 -28.17
N LEU A 157 7.15 -1.96 -27.63
CA LEU A 157 5.86 -2.60 -27.90
C LEU A 157 5.39 -2.40 -29.35
N GLU A 158 5.54 -1.19 -29.89
CA GLU A 158 5.23 -0.86 -31.29
C GLU A 158 6.10 -1.72 -32.22
N HIS A 159 7.39 -1.85 -31.92
CA HIS A 159 8.32 -2.70 -32.67
C HIS A 159 7.88 -4.17 -32.72
N ARG A 160 7.42 -4.73 -31.59
CA ARG A 160 6.92 -6.12 -31.52
C ARG A 160 5.71 -6.37 -32.44
N ILE A 161 4.83 -5.38 -32.59
CA ILE A 161 3.66 -5.47 -33.49
C ILE A 161 4.09 -5.33 -34.96
N GLU A 162 5.11 -4.53 -35.24
CA GLU A 162 5.65 -4.34 -36.59
C GLU A 162 6.37 -5.59 -37.12
N GLU A 163 7.07 -6.32 -36.24
CA GLU A 163 7.71 -7.58 -36.60
C GLU A 163 6.69 -8.63 -37.06
N SER A 164 5.53 -8.68 -36.42
CA SER A 164 4.47 -9.64 -36.73
C SER A 164 3.10 -9.17 -36.26
N ILE A 165 2.10 -9.28 -37.14
CA ILE A 165 0.69 -9.05 -36.82
C ILE A 165 0.20 -10.01 -35.71
N LEU A 166 0.76 -11.23 -35.68
CA LEU A 166 0.56 -12.19 -34.58
C LEU A 166 1.58 -11.88 -33.48
N ILE A 167 1.12 -11.30 -32.38
CA ILE A 167 1.97 -10.87 -31.27
C ILE A 167 2.47 -12.11 -30.52
N SER A 168 3.78 -12.27 -30.40
CA SER A 168 4.40 -13.44 -29.75
C SER A 168 4.22 -13.41 -28.23
N ASP A 169 4.68 -12.32 -27.61
CA ASP A 169 4.55 -12.00 -26.19
C ASP A 169 4.66 -10.47 -26.03
N VAL A 170 4.26 -9.94 -24.89
CA VAL A 170 4.53 -8.55 -24.46
C VAL A 170 5.04 -8.50 -23.02
N CYS A 171 4.90 -9.59 -22.27
CA CYS A 171 5.27 -9.65 -20.86
C CYS A 171 6.79 -9.66 -20.65
N ASP A 172 7.56 -10.17 -21.62
CA ASP A 172 9.03 -10.04 -21.65
C ASP A 172 9.48 -8.56 -21.67
N ILE A 173 8.86 -7.75 -22.53
CA ILE A 173 9.11 -6.32 -22.65
C ILE A 173 8.70 -5.61 -21.36
N VAL A 174 7.49 -5.90 -20.85
CA VAL A 174 7.01 -5.32 -19.58
C VAL A 174 7.97 -5.63 -18.43
N CYS A 175 8.45 -6.88 -18.33
CA CYS A 175 9.39 -7.28 -17.29
C CYS A 175 10.71 -6.50 -17.38
N TYR A 176 11.26 -6.37 -18.60
CA TYR A 176 12.49 -5.61 -18.83
C TYR A 176 12.34 -4.13 -18.41
N HIS A 177 11.28 -3.46 -18.88
CA HIS A 177 11.04 -2.05 -18.57
C HIS A 177 10.70 -1.81 -17.09
N ALA A 178 9.98 -2.74 -16.46
CA ALA A 178 9.70 -2.67 -15.02
C ALA A 178 10.98 -2.64 -14.19
N VAL A 179 11.96 -3.47 -14.52
CA VAL A 179 13.23 -3.55 -13.80
C VAL A 179 14.13 -2.35 -14.12
N GLU A 180 14.32 -2.03 -15.40
CA GLU A 180 15.36 -1.09 -15.82
C GLU A 180 14.90 0.38 -15.82
N HIS A 181 13.61 0.63 -16.00
CA HIS A 181 13.13 1.96 -16.36
C HIS A 181 12.00 2.49 -15.47
N PHE A 182 11.21 1.64 -14.83
CA PHE A 182 10.02 2.10 -14.08
C PHE A 182 10.31 2.64 -12.66
N SER A 183 11.56 2.61 -12.20
CA SER A 183 11.95 3.25 -10.92
C SER A 183 11.62 4.75 -10.86
N VAL A 184 11.57 5.43 -12.02
CA VAL A 184 11.20 6.85 -12.11
C VAL A 184 9.76 7.14 -11.70
N PHE A 185 8.85 6.16 -11.88
CA PHE A 185 7.45 6.28 -11.45
C PHE A 185 7.36 6.35 -9.93
N ILE A 186 8.19 5.58 -9.21
CA ILE A 186 8.23 5.57 -7.75
C ILE A 186 8.57 6.96 -7.22
N LYS A 187 9.63 7.58 -7.77
CA LYS A 187 10.05 8.94 -7.40
C LYS A 187 8.94 9.96 -7.64
N TYR A 188 8.24 9.84 -8.77
CA TYR A 188 7.15 10.76 -9.13
C TYR A 188 5.98 10.62 -8.15
N VAL A 189 5.52 9.39 -7.91
CA VAL A 189 4.36 9.10 -7.05
C VAL A 189 4.60 9.51 -5.59
N ILE A 190 5.81 9.32 -5.07
CA ILE A 190 6.17 9.77 -3.71
C ILE A 190 5.96 11.28 -3.54
N ASN A 191 6.21 12.06 -4.59
CA ASN A 191 6.10 13.51 -4.56
C ASN A 191 4.68 14.04 -4.80
N GLN A 192 3.71 13.17 -5.15
CA GLN A 192 2.38 13.58 -5.58
C GLN A 192 1.62 14.43 -4.55
N VAL A 193 1.76 14.11 -3.26
CA VAL A 193 1.15 14.90 -2.18
C VAL A 193 1.65 16.35 -2.19
N TYR A 194 2.92 16.56 -2.51
CA TYR A 194 3.50 17.90 -2.63
C TYR A 194 3.02 18.61 -3.89
N GLN A 195 2.91 17.91 -5.02
CA GLN A 195 2.39 18.47 -6.26
C GLN A 195 0.96 19.04 -6.04
N GLU A 196 0.09 18.25 -5.41
CA GLU A 196 -1.28 18.69 -5.09
C GLU A 196 -1.32 19.84 -4.09
N LYS A 197 -0.47 19.81 -3.06
CA LYS A 197 -0.39 20.87 -2.05
C LYS A 197 0.07 22.20 -2.68
N ASN A 198 1.08 22.16 -3.54
CA ASN A 198 1.57 23.34 -4.25
C ASN A 198 0.52 23.87 -5.24
N TYR A 199 -0.18 23.00 -5.97
CA TYR A 199 -1.29 23.40 -6.83
C TYR A 199 -2.40 24.14 -6.05
N ARG A 200 -2.77 23.64 -4.85
CA ARG A 200 -3.79 24.29 -4.01
C ARG A 200 -3.33 25.62 -3.39
N GLN A 201 -2.04 25.77 -3.12
CA GLN A 201 -1.47 26.94 -2.46
C GLN A 201 -0.96 28.01 -3.43
N GLY A 202 -1.21 27.84 -4.73
CA GLY A 202 -0.77 28.78 -5.75
C GLY A 202 -1.37 30.19 -5.59
N ASN A 203 -0.61 31.18 -6.05
CA ASN A 203 -1.02 32.59 -6.02
C ASN A 203 -2.18 32.88 -7.01
N GLN A 204 -2.72 34.09 -6.96
CA GLN A 204 -3.87 34.46 -7.79
C GLN A 204 -3.59 34.34 -9.30
N ALA A 205 -2.44 34.83 -9.75
CA ALA A 205 -2.04 34.77 -11.17
C ALA A 205 -1.91 33.33 -11.68
N PHE A 206 -1.35 32.43 -10.86
CA PHE A 206 -1.28 31.01 -11.16
C PHE A 206 -2.67 30.38 -11.25
N ARG A 207 -3.57 30.69 -10.32
CA ARG A 207 -4.94 30.13 -10.33
C ARG A 207 -5.72 30.57 -11.57
N GLU A 208 -5.56 31.81 -11.99
CA GLU A 208 -6.17 32.33 -13.23
C GLU A 208 -5.60 31.63 -14.47
N ALA A 209 -4.27 31.47 -14.54
CA ALA A 209 -3.62 30.72 -15.61
C ALA A 209 -4.09 29.26 -15.66
N MET A 210 -4.12 28.57 -14.53
CA MET A 210 -4.59 27.17 -14.44
C MET A 210 -6.05 27.04 -14.84
N ALA A 211 -6.93 27.94 -14.39
CA ALA A 211 -8.34 27.93 -14.78
C ALA A 211 -8.52 28.12 -16.29
N ALA A 212 -7.73 28.97 -16.94
CA ALA A 212 -7.76 29.12 -18.39
C ALA A 212 -7.31 27.83 -19.12
N LEU A 213 -6.30 27.14 -18.59
CA LEU A 213 -5.80 25.89 -19.17
C LEU A 213 -6.77 24.71 -18.99
N GLU A 214 -7.41 24.60 -17.83
CA GLU A 214 -8.38 23.53 -17.52
C GLU A 214 -9.70 23.70 -18.28
N ASN A 215 -10.08 24.92 -18.67
CA ASN A 215 -11.25 25.16 -19.52
C ASN A 215 -10.98 24.93 -21.01
N HIS A 216 -9.75 24.61 -21.40
CA HIS A 216 -9.41 24.44 -22.81
C HIS A 216 -9.96 23.10 -23.35
N PRO A 217 -10.55 23.04 -24.56
CA PRO A 217 -11.14 21.81 -25.10
C PRO A 217 -10.19 20.61 -25.18
N ARG A 218 -8.87 20.85 -25.30
CA ARG A 218 -7.83 19.79 -25.32
C ARG A 218 -7.82 18.91 -24.07
N VAL A 219 -8.19 19.44 -22.91
CA VAL A 219 -8.20 18.67 -21.65
C VAL A 219 -9.51 17.92 -21.42
N ARG A 220 -10.48 18.03 -22.34
CA ARG A 220 -11.78 17.30 -22.33
C ARG A 220 -12.54 17.43 -20.99
N GLY A 221 -12.45 18.59 -20.35
CA GLY A 221 -13.13 18.88 -19.08
C GLY A 221 -12.45 18.29 -17.84
N LEU A 222 -11.22 17.80 -17.96
CA LEU A 222 -10.46 17.23 -16.85
C LEU A 222 -9.60 18.28 -16.15
N SER A 223 -9.53 18.17 -14.83
CA SER A 223 -8.67 19.02 -14.01
C SER A 223 -7.19 18.67 -14.18
N PHE A 224 -6.30 19.61 -13.87
CA PHE A 224 -4.86 19.36 -13.84
C PHE A 224 -4.48 18.23 -12.89
N THR A 225 -5.13 18.13 -11.73
CA THR A 225 -4.87 17.04 -10.77
C THR A 225 -5.18 15.66 -11.33
N SER A 226 -6.13 15.56 -12.28
CA SER A 226 -6.44 14.33 -13.00
C SER A 226 -5.30 13.89 -13.93
N PHE A 227 -4.46 14.83 -14.40
CA PHE A 227 -3.24 14.50 -15.15
C PHE A 227 -2.06 14.16 -14.22
N LEU A 228 -2.00 14.71 -13.02
CA LEU A 228 -0.91 14.42 -12.09
C LEU A 228 -0.94 12.98 -11.56
N ILE A 229 -2.12 12.38 -11.41
CA ILE A 229 -2.29 11.00 -10.89
C ILE A 229 -1.93 9.90 -11.91
N LEU A 230 -1.73 10.28 -13.18
CA LEU A 230 -1.59 9.35 -14.29
C LEU A 230 -0.48 8.30 -14.15
N PRO A 231 0.75 8.65 -13.71
CA PRO A 231 1.81 7.65 -13.56
C PRO A 231 1.47 6.55 -12.55
N PHE A 232 0.78 6.88 -11.46
CA PHE A 232 0.35 5.89 -10.48
C PHE A 232 -0.74 4.97 -11.04
N GLN A 233 -1.73 5.56 -11.71
CA GLN A 233 -2.79 4.81 -12.40
C GLN A 233 -2.23 3.87 -13.48
N ARG A 234 -1.16 4.29 -14.18
CA ARG A 234 -0.57 3.46 -15.23
C ARG A 234 0.08 2.21 -14.67
N ILE A 235 0.95 2.34 -13.66
CA ILE A 235 1.65 1.19 -13.09
C ILE A 235 0.66 0.19 -12.48
N THR A 236 -0.37 0.67 -11.78
CA THR A 236 -1.42 -0.20 -11.23
C THR A 236 -2.23 -0.88 -12.34
N ARG A 237 -2.54 -0.19 -13.44
CA ARG A 237 -3.24 -0.77 -14.58
C ARG A 237 -2.40 -1.76 -15.37
N LEU A 238 -1.11 -1.51 -15.57
CA LEU A 238 -0.18 -2.47 -16.19
C LEU A 238 -0.18 -3.80 -15.43
N LYS A 239 -0.18 -3.76 -14.08
CA LYS A 239 -0.29 -4.97 -13.26
C LYS A 239 -1.56 -5.76 -13.60
N LEU A 240 -2.70 -5.08 -13.69
CA LEU A 240 -3.99 -5.72 -14.02
C LEU A 240 -4.04 -6.27 -15.45
N LEU A 241 -3.43 -5.57 -16.41
CA LEU A 241 -3.34 -6.02 -17.81
C LEU A 241 -2.47 -7.27 -17.93
N VAL A 242 -1.30 -7.29 -17.28
CA VAL A 242 -0.46 -8.49 -17.20
C VAL A 242 -1.17 -9.62 -16.47
N GLN A 243 -1.91 -9.33 -15.38
CA GLN A 243 -2.72 -10.35 -14.69
C GLN A 243 -3.81 -10.93 -15.61
N ASN A 244 -4.41 -10.11 -16.47
CA ASN A 244 -5.40 -10.56 -17.47
C ASN A 244 -4.76 -11.49 -18.51
N ILE A 245 -3.54 -11.17 -18.98
CA ILE A 245 -2.75 -12.02 -19.88
C ILE A 245 -2.40 -13.34 -19.17
N LEU A 246 -1.87 -13.28 -17.95
CA LEU A 246 -1.49 -14.45 -17.15
C LEU A 246 -2.66 -15.43 -16.96
N LYS A 247 -3.87 -14.93 -16.65
CA LYS A 247 -5.08 -15.77 -16.49
C LYS A 247 -5.48 -16.54 -17.75
N LYS A 248 -4.99 -16.10 -18.92
CA LYS A 248 -5.29 -16.69 -20.23
C LYS A 248 -4.13 -17.50 -20.78
N ALA A 249 -2.94 -17.39 -20.19
CA ALA A 249 -1.75 -18.09 -20.63
C ALA A 249 -1.89 -19.60 -20.38
N GLU A 250 -1.30 -20.40 -21.26
CA GLU A 250 -1.26 -21.85 -21.09
C GLU A 250 -0.19 -22.22 -20.06
N GLU A 251 -0.50 -23.19 -19.21
CA GLU A 251 0.40 -23.65 -18.14
C GLU A 251 1.69 -24.25 -18.72
N ASN A 252 2.81 -24.00 -18.04
CA ASN A 252 4.17 -24.46 -18.37
C ASN A 252 4.71 -23.90 -19.70
N THR A 253 4.29 -22.69 -20.08
CA THR A 253 4.82 -21.99 -21.27
C THR A 253 5.76 -20.85 -20.89
N ASP A 254 6.64 -20.46 -21.81
CA ASP A 254 7.50 -19.28 -21.62
C ASP A 254 6.68 -18.00 -21.42
N ARG A 255 5.52 -17.89 -22.09
CA ARG A 255 4.57 -16.78 -21.95
C ARG A 255 4.03 -16.69 -20.52
N GLU A 256 3.66 -17.81 -19.90
CA GLU A 256 3.26 -17.85 -18.50
C GLU A 256 4.40 -17.40 -17.59
N ALA A 257 5.61 -17.95 -17.78
CA ALA A 257 6.77 -17.60 -16.98
C ALA A 257 7.11 -16.10 -17.06
N ASN A 258 7.03 -15.51 -18.26
CA ASN A 258 7.23 -14.08 -18.49
C ASN A 258 6.14 -13.24 -17.83
N ALA A 259 4.87 -13.65 -17.96
CA ALA A 259 3.75 -12.95 -17.33
C ALA A 259 3.82 -12.98 -15.79
N ILE A 260 4.25 -14.08 -15.18
CA ILE A 260 4.50 -14.18 -13.74
C ILE A 260 5.60 -13.19 -13.32
N LYS A 261 6.75 -13.19 -14.01
CA LYS A 261 7.87 -12.28 -13.71
C LYS A 261 7.44 -10.82 -13.84
N ALA A 262 6.81 -10.46 -14.95
CA ALA A 262 6.31 -9.10 -15.19
C ALA A 262 5.32 -8.65 -14.11
N HIS A 263 4.38 -9.52 -13.72
CA HIS A 263 3.42 -9.22 -12.66
C HIS A 263 4.11 -8.99 -11.31
N GLN A 264 5.08 -9.83 -10.94
CA GLN A 264 5.85 -9.68 -9.70
C GLN A 264 6.63 -8.36 -9.67
N GLN A 265 7.28 -7.97 -10.78
CA GLN A 265 8.01 -6.71 -10.84
C GLN A 265 7.08 -5.50 -10.72
N LEU A 266 5.94 -5.51 -11.43
CA LEU A 266 4.93 -4.44 -11.32
C LEU A 266 4.33 -4.37 -9.91
N GLU A 267 4.07 -5.50 -9.27
CA GLU A 267 3.60 -5.56 -7.89
C GLU A 267 4.61 -4.96 -6.90
N GLN A 268 5.90 -5.26 -7.08
CA GLN A 268 6.96 -4.69 -6.27
C GLN A 268 7.03 -3.17 -6.42
N ILE A 269 6.92 -2.63 -7.64
CA ILE A 269 6.88 -1.19 -7.89
C ILE A 269 5.68 -0.54 -7.20
N VAL A 270 4.47 -1.12 -7.32
CA VAL A 270 3.27 -0.61 -6.63
C VAL A 270 3.48 -0.58 -5.11
N LYS A 271 4.07 -1.64 -4.54
CA LYS A 271 4.40 -1.71 -3.12
C LYS A 271 5.38 -0.62 -2.71
N GLU A 272 6.43 -0.38 -3.50
CA GLU A 272 7.42 0.67 -3.24
C GLU A 272 6.83 2.08 -3.33
N CYS A 273 5.95 2.34 -4.31
CA CYS A 273 5.17 3.58 -4.36
C CYS A 273 4.39 3.81 -3.07
N ASN A 274 3.63 2.80 -2.62
CA ASN A 274 2.79 2.89 -1.43
C ASN A 274 3.59 3.06 -0.14
N GLU A 275 4.70 2.34 0.01
CA GLU A 275 5.62 2.52 1.15
C GLU A 275 6.29 3.90 1.12
N GLY A 276 6.71 4.37 -0.05
CA GLY A 276 7.32 5.68 -0.23
C GLY A 276 6.39 6.82 0.16
N VAL A 277 5.14 6.81 -0.32
CA VAL A 277 4.10 7.78 0.07
C VAL A 277 3.82 7.73 1.57
N ARG A 278 3.69 6.54 2.16
CA ARG A 278 3.50 6.38 3.61
C ARG A 278 4.68 6.93 4.42
N LYS A 279 5.92 6.62 4.01
CA LYS A 279 7.13 7.12 4.67
C LYS A 279 7.25 8.64 4.59
N MET A 280 6.92 9.22 3.44
CA MET A 280 6.92 10.66 3.25
C MET A 280 5.88 11.36 4.14
N SER A 281 4.65 10.83 4.17
CA SER A 281 3.58 11.33 5.04
C SER A 281 3.96 11.27 6.53
N ARG A 282 4.54 10.15 6.99
CA ARG A 282 5.08 10.02 8.36
C ARG A 282 6.15 11.07 8.63
N THR A 283 7.05 11.32 7.68
CA THR A 283 8.12 12.31 7.83
C THR A 283 7.58 13.74 7.92
N GLU A 284 6.58 14.10 7.10
CA GLU A 284 5.89 15.40 7.20
C GLU A 284 5.20 15.56 8.57
N GLU A 285 4.56 14.50 9.07
CA GLU A 285 3.97 14.53 10.41
C GLU A 285 5.02 14.77 11.50
N LEU A 286 6.17 14.07 11.45
CA LEU A 286 7.27 14.31 12.40
C LEU A 286 7.78 15.75 12.36
N ILE A 287 7.97 16.31 11.16
CA ILE A 287 8.40 17.71 10.97
C ILE A 287 7.36 18.67 11.57
N SER A 288 6.07 18.40 11.34
CA SER A 288 4.98 19.22 11.87
C SER A 288 4.97 19.22 13.41
N ILE A 289 5.18 18.04 14.02
CA ILE A 289 5.25 17.88 15.47
C ILE A 289 6.50 18.59 16.01
N GLU A 290 7.68 18.37 15.43
CA GLU A 290 8.93 19.00 15.88
C GLU A 290 8.84 20.53 15.89
N LYS A 291 8.21 21.15 14.88
CA LYS A 291 7.97 22.60 14.83
C LYS A 291 7.11 23.12 15.98
N THR A 292 6.30 22.26 16.59
CA THR A 292 5.44 22.61 17.74
C THR A 292 6.09 22.32 19.09
N LEU A 293 7.17 21.53 19.14
CA LEU A 293 7.81 21.11 20.40
C LEU A 293 8.82 22.15 20.91
N GLU A 294 8.84 22.34 22.23
CA GLU A 294 9.81 23.17 22.94
C GLU A 294 10.50 22.37 24.04
N PHE A 295 11.84 22.36 24.03
CA PHE A 295 12.66 21.66 25.01
C PHE A 295 13.27 22.67 25.99
N LYS A 296 13.13 22.45 27.31
CA LYS A 296 13.74 23.33 28.32
C LYS A 296 15.24 23.11 28.52
N SER A 297 15.72 21.90 28.25
CA SER A 297 17.10 21.51 28.59
C SER A 297 17.69 20.59 27.52
N LYS A 298 17.41 19.29 27.57
CA LYS A 298 17.91 18.30 26.59
C LYS A 298 16.91 18.18 25.43
N SER A 299 17.36 18.47 24.21
CA SER A 299 16.59 18.18 23.01
C SER A 299 16.67 16.68 22.68
N VAL A 300 15.54 16.12 22.27
CA VAL A 300 15.48 14.76 21.71
C VAL A 300 15.24 14.91 20.21
N PRO A 301 16.10 14.37 19.34
CA PRO A 301 15.89 14.47 17.90
C PRO A 301 14.60 13.73 17.56
N ILE A 302 13.62 14.40 16.95
CA ILE A 302 12.30 13.83 16.65
C ILE A 302 12.30 13.22 15.25
N ILE A 303 12.88 13.90 14.27
CA ILE A 303 12.99 13.40 12.90
C ILE A 303 13.97 12.22 12.87
N SER A 304 13.49 11.06 12.43
CA SER A 304 14.29 9.85 12.28
C SER A 304 13.68 8.94 11.22
N HIS A 305 14.54 8.28 10.42
CA HIS A 305 14.12 7.41 9.31
C HIS A 305 13.23 6.23 9.73
N SER A 306 13.33 5.80 10.99
CA SER A 306 12.59 4.65 11.53
C SER A 306 11.58 5.04 12.60
N ARG A 307 11.23 6.33 12.73
CA ARG A 307 10.24 6.81 13.70
C ARG A 307 8.92 7.14 13.01
N TRP A 308 7.81 6.81 13.67
CA TRP A 308 6.48 7.27 13.26
C TRP A 308 5.59 7.40 14.49
N LEU A 309 4.59 8.27 14.40
CA LEU A 309 3.62 8.48 15.47
C LEU A 309 2.65 7.28 15.52
N LEU A 310 2.43 6.74 16.72
CA LEU A 310 1.44 5.69 17.00
C LEU A 310 0.16 6.25 17.62
N LYS A 311 0.26 7.26 18.47
CA LYS A 311 -0.91 7.93 19.06
C LYS A 311 -0.51 9.31 19.60
N LYS A 312 -1.44 10.27 19.55
CA LYS A 312 -1.30 11.55 20.24
C LYS A 312 -2.64 11.97 20.84
N GLY A 313 -2.62 12.71 21.95
CA GLY A 313 -3.86 13.19 22.57
C GLY A 313 -3.66 13.76 23.96
N GLU A 314 -4.70 14.43 24.46
CA GLU A 314 -4.73 15.01 25.79
C GLU A 314 -5.24 14.00 26.81
N VAL A 315 -4.56 13.93 27.95
CA VAL A 315 -4.97 13.16 29.14
C VAL A 315 -4.83 14.05 30.37
N GLN A 316 -5.56 13.72 31.44
CA GLN A 316 -5.49 14.47 32.69
C GLN A 316 -4.52 13.79 33.66
N LEU A 317 -3.42 14.46 33.99
CA LEU A 317 -2.52 14.04 35.05
C LEU A 317 -3.15 14.32 36.42
N MET A 318 -3.32 13.27 37.22
CA MET A 318 -3.75 13.36 38.60
C MET A 318 -2.53 13.57 39.50
N ALA A 319 -2.55 14.66 40.27
CA ALA A 319 -1.56 14.84 41.33
C ALA A 319 -1.86 13.84 42.45
N GLY A 320 -0.94 12.90 42.71
CA GLY A 320 -1.09 11.96 43.82
C GLY A 320 -1.16 12.67 45.18
N PRO A 321 -1.70 12.02 46.23
CA PRO A 321 -1.84 12.58 47.58
C PRO A 321 -0.50 12.62 48.34
N LYS A 322 0.58 13.11 47.72
CA LYS A 322 1.90 13.22 48.36
C LYS A 322 2.23 14.67 48.67
N SER A 323 1.99 15.01 49.94
CA SER A 323 2.66 16.04 50.74
C SER A 323 2.45 17.51 50.34
N THR A 324 1.39 18.14 50.85
CA THR A 324 1.49 19.41 51.60
C THR A 324 0.26 19.59 52.48
N ARG A 325 0.45 19.65 53.80
CA ARG A 325 -0.54 20.07 54.81
C ARG A 325 -0.92 21.56 54.71
N THR A 326 -0.64 22.21 53.59
CA THR A 326 -0.97 23.61 53.32
C THR A 326 -1.87 23.68 52.09
N MET A 327 -3.16 23.74 52.38
CA MET A 327 -4.27 23.95 51.45
C MET A 327 -4.17 25.31 50.76
N ARG A 328 -3.39 25.43 49.68
CA ARG A 328 -3.60 26.43 48.64
C ARG A 328 -3.31 25.86 47.25
N SER A 329 -4.36 25.26 46.67
CA SER A 329 -4.69 25.29 45.23
C SER A 329 -3.59 24.85 44.24
N ARG A 330 -3.19 23.57 44.26
CA ARG A 330 -2.78 22.92 43.01
C ARG A 330 -4.00 22.22 42.43
N LYS A 331 -4.38 22.55 41.19
CA LYS A 331 -5.47 21.88 40.47
C LYS A 331 -5.23 20.37 40.54
N LEU A 332 -6.22 19.63 41.04
CA LEU A 332 -6.19 18.17 41.23
C LEU A 332 -5.85 17.43 39.93
N TYR A 333 -6.27 18.01 38.81
CA TYR A 333 -6.03 17.55 37.44
C TYR A 333 -5.23 18.59 36.67
N GLN A 334 -4.22 18.13 35.94
CA GLN A 334 -3.43 18.95 35.03
C GLN A 334 -3.48 18.35 33.63
N PRO A 335 -3.90 19.09 32.59
CA PRO A 335 -3.90 18.58 31.24
C PRO A 335 -2.46 18.36 30.77
N VAL A 336 -2.21 17.18 30.24
CA VAL A 336 -0.94 16.75 29.66
C VAL A 336 -1.24 16.19 28.28
N TYR A 337 -0.40 16.49 27.30
CA TYR A 337 -0.54 16.00 25.95
C TYR A 337 0.57 14.99 25.66
N LEU A 338 0.20 13.80 25.23
CA LEU A 338 1.14 12.72 24.95
C LEU A 338 1.39 12.63 23.44
N PHE A 339 2.66 12.46 23.06
CA PHE A 339 3.04 12.01 21.72
C PHE A 339 3.74 10.67 21.86
N LEU A 340 3.07 9.61 21.43
CA LEU A 340 3.62 8.27 21.46
C LEU A 340 4.06 7.89 20.05
N PHE A 341 5.35 7.68 19.88
CA PHE A 341 5.97 7.12 18.70
C PHE A 341 6.23 5.61 18.87
N ASN A 342 6.58 4.96 17.77
CA ASN A 342 6.94 3.55 17.74
C ASN A 342 8.14 3.17 18.64
N ASN A 343 9.01 4.11 18.99
CA ASN A 343 10.18 3.87 19.85
C ASN A 343 10.35 4.88 21.00
N LEU A 344 9.51 5.90 21.09
CA LEU A 344 9.68 7.04 22.00
C LEU A 344 8.32 7.52 22.48
N LEU A 345 8.20 7.90 23.75
CA LEU A 345 7.09 8.66 24.29
C LEU A 345 7.58 10.05 24.67
N LEU A 346 6.79 11.08 24.35
CA LEU A 346 6.92 12.43 24.90
C LEU A 346 5.69 12.75 25.75
N VAL A 347 5.95 13.21 26.96
CA VAL A 347 4.97 13.77 27.89
C VAL A 347 5.11 15.29 27.83
N THR A 348 4.07 16.01 27.40
CA THR A 348 4.17 17.45 27.14
C THR A 348 3.08 18.25 27.83
N LYS A 349 3.35 19.52 28.07
CA LYS A 349 2.36 20.51 28.50
C LYS A 349 2.06 21.45 27.36
N ARG A 350 0.79 21.55 26.97
CA ARG A 350 0.34 22.49 25.94
C ARG A 350 0.41 23.94 26.46
N SER A 351 0.99 24.82 25.65
CA SER A 351 1.11 26.26 25.88
C SER A 351 0.74 26.98 24.58
N GLY A 352 -0.55 27.22 24.37
CA GLY A 352 -1.07 27.69 23.08
C GLY A 352 -0.94 26.61 22.00
N ASP A 353 -0.23 26.94 20.91
CA ASP A 353 0.06 26.02 19.79
C ASP A 353 1.40 25.28 19.95
N LYS A 354 2.11 25.53 21.06
CA LYS A 354 3.38 24.91 21.38
C LYS A 354 3.23 23.86 22.47
N PHE A 355 4.05 22.83 22.42
CA PHE A 355 4.08 21.72 23.36
C PHE A 355 5.43 21.70 24.08
N GLN A 356 5.41 22.08 25.34
CA GLN A 356 6.59 22.06 26.19
C GLN A 356 6.85 20.63 26.67
N VAL A 357 7.99 20.05 26.31
CA VAL A 357 8.35 18.69 26.71
C VAL A 357 8.69 18.66 28.20
N LEU A 358 7.95 17.84 28.96
CA LEU A 358 8.16 17.61 30.39
C LEU A 358 9.06 16.40 30.62
N ASP A 359 8.73 15.29 29.97
CA ASP A 359 9.48 14.04 30.02
C ASP A 359 9.48 13.33 28.67
N SER A 360 10.49 12.49 28.48
CA SER A 360 10.62 11.60 27.35
C SER A 360 11.20 10.26 27.78
N CYS A 361 10.75 9.19 27.15
CA CYS A 361 11.15 7.83 27.53
C CYS A 361 11.12 6.92 26.32
N THR A 362 12.11 6.03 26.21
CA THR A 362 12.10 5.01 25.15
C THR A 362 10.95 4.05 25.39
N ARG A 363 10.37 3.53 24.31
CA ARG A 363 9.19 2.67 24.41
C ARG A 363 9.44 1.42 25.26
N ALA A 364 10.63 0.84 25.21
CA ALA A 364 11.00 -0.34 26.01
C ALA A 364 10.90 -0.14 27.53
N MET A 365 11.02 1.12 27.97
CA MET A 365 11.06 1.52 29.37
C MET A 365 9.70 1.97 29.92
N LEU A 366 8.61 1.81 29.15
CA LEU A 366 7.25 2.12 29.61
C LEU A 366 6.63 0.90 30.32
N ARG A 367 5.84 1.13 31.37
CA ARG A 367 4.95 0.13 31.98
C ARG A 367 3.60 0.78 32.24
N THR A 368 2.53 0.06 31.96
CA THR A 368 1.16 0.49 32.29
C THR A 368 0.57 -0.47 33.29
N GLU A 369 -0.12 0.07 34.29
CA GLU A 369 -0.87 -0.69 35.28
C GLU A 369 -2.30 -0.17 35.27
N ASP A 370 -3.25 -1.09 35.14
CA ASP A 370 -4.66 -0.78 35.31
C ASP A 370 -4.95 -0.43 36.77
N LEU A 371 -5.85 0.52 36.99
CA LEU A 371 -6.43 0.78 38.29
C LEU A 371 -7.92 0.43 38.21
N GLU A 372 -8.34 -0.50 39.07
CA GLU A 372 -9.74 -0.90 39.21
C GLU A 372 -10.58 0.31 39.64
N ASP A 373 -11.77 0.42 39.04
CA ASP A 373 -12.68 1.54 39.25
C ASP A 373 -13.25 1.51 40.67
N GLN A 374 -12.63 2.24 41.61
CA GLN A 374 -13.21 2.48 42.95
C GLN A 374 -14.21 3.64 42.93
N GLY A 375 -15.21 3.57 42.05
CA GLY A 375 -16.26 4.58 41.86
C GLY A 375 -15.92 5.70 40.86
N GLN A 376 -16.81 6.71 40.74
CA GLN A 376 -16.74 7.77 39.71
C GLN A 376 -15.43 8.58 39.68
N LEU A 377 -14.71 8.66 40.80
CA LEU A 377 -13.47 9.46 40.91
C LEU A 377 -12.26 8.80 40.22
N LEU A 378 -12.21 7.46 40.19
CA LEU A 378 -11.12 6.67 39.59
C LEU A 378 -11.52 5.98 38.28
N ALA A 379 -12.72 6.24 37.78
CA ALA A 379 -13.15 5.77 36.48
C ALA A 379 -12.21 6.23 35.36
N SER A 380 -11.84 5.29 34.48
CA SER A 380 -10.98 5.57 33.31
C SER A 380 -9.58 6.10 33.67
N VAL A 381 -9.02 5.65 34.80
CA VAL A 381 -7.66 5.98 35.25
C VAL A 381 -6.71 4.81 35.07
N PHE A 382 -5.46 5.08 34.70
CA PHE A 382 -4.37 4.08 34.67
C PHE A 382 -3.05 4.71 35.14
N ASN A 383 -2.12 3.88 35.60
CA ASN A 383 -0.76 4.33 35.92
C ASN A 383 0.17 4.08 34.74
N LEU A 384 0.96 5.09 34.37
CA LEU A 384 2.05 5.01 33.43
C LEU A 384 3.37 5.20 34.18
N ARG A 385 4.21 4.16 34.22
CA ARG A 385 5.55 4.20 34.78
C ARG A 385 6.59 4.27 33.67
N LEU A 386 7.45 5.27 33.73
CA LEU A 386 8.68 5.38 32.98
C LEU A 386 9.76 4.79 33.89
N LEU A 387 10.31 3.63 33.53
CA LEU A 387 11.38 3.00 34.30
C LEU A 387 12.65 3.86 34.30
N GLU A 388 12.89 4.53 33.18
CA GLU A 388 14.00 5.44 32.98
C GLU A 388 13.58 6.55 32.00
N ASN A 389 13.53 7.79 32.47
CA ASN A 389 13.29 8.97 31.64
C ASN A 389 14.62 9.55 31.09
N GLN A 390 14.57 10.71 30.41
CA GLN A 390 15.74 11.41 29.87
C GLN A 390 16.78 11.89 30.91
N GLU A 391 16.42 11.86 32.19
CA GLU A 391 17.30 12.14 33.32
C GLU A 391 17.76 10.87 34.05
N GLU A 392 17.52 9.70 33.44
CA GLU A 392 17.88 8.38 34.00
C GLU A 392 17.15 8.08 35.33
N ARG A 393 15.94 8.62 35.49
CA ARG A 393 15.14 8.50 36.71
C ARG A 393 13.81 7.78 36.46
N PRO A 394 13.33 6.98 37.43
CA PRO A 394 11.99 6.42 37.36
C PRO A 394 10.95 7.50 37.67
N VAL A 395 9.90 7.57 36.84
CA VAL A 395 8.78 8.52 37.00
C VAL A 395 7.47 7.76 36.85
N SER A 396 6.47 8.08 37.70
CA SER A 396 5.14 7.49 37.62
C SER A 396 4.08 8.59 37.44
N TYR A 397 3.26 8.43 36.42
CA TYR A 397 2.12 9.28 36.09
C TYR A 397 0.82 8.54 36.37
N MET A 398 -0.11 9.18 37.08
CA MET A 398 -1.49 8.70 37.20
C MET A 398 -2.32 9.49 36.19
N LEU A 399 -2.82 8.81 35.16
CA LEU A 399 -3.46 9.43 34.00
C LEU A 399 -4.93 9.05 33.94
N LYS A 400 -5.79 10.07 33.84
CA LYS A 400 -7.23 9.93 33.58
C LYS A 400 -7.53 10.26 32.13
N THR A 401 -8.26 9.39 31.46
CA THR A 401 -8.74 9.58 30.08
C THR A 401 -10.19 10.07 30.05
N SER A 402 -10.66 10.41 28.84
CA SER A 402 -12.02 10.91 28.62
C SER A 402 -13.09 9.82 28.78
N SER A 403 -12.74 8.58 28.47
CA SER A 403 -13.60 7.41 28.52
C SER A 403 -12.80 6.13 28.84
N MET A 404 -13.52 5.05 29.14
CA MET A 404 -12.92 3.73 29.37
C MET A 404 -12.22 3.19 28.11
N SER A 405 -12.82 3.43 26.94
CA SER A 405 -12.22 3.06 25.65
C SER A 405 -10.93 3.83 25.37
N ASP A 406 -10.88 5.12 25.67
CA ASP A 406 -9.69 5.95 25.55
C ASP A 406 -8.58 5.44 26.51
N LYS A 407 -8.94 5.01 27.73
CA LYS A 407 -8.01 4.33 28.65
C LYS A 407 -7.44 3.05 28.03
N LEU A 408 -8.30 2.15 27.53
CA LEU A 408 -7.87 0.89 26.92
C LEU A 408 -6.97 1.11 25.71
N ARG A 409 -7.33 2.08 24.84
CA ARG A 409 -6.51 2.51 23.69
C ARG A 409 -5.13 2.98 24.11
N TRP A 410 -5.05 3.91 25.08
CA TRP A 410 -3.77 4.41 25.59
C TRP A 410 -2.94 3.31 26.24
N MET A 411 -3.54 2.47 27.08
CA MET A 411 -2.84 1.37 27.73
C MET A 411 -2.31 0.34 26.73
N CYS A 412 -3.12 -0.02 25.73
CA CYS A 412 -2.72 -0.91 24.65
C CYS A 412 -1.58 -0.31 23.82
N ALA A 413 -1.67 0.99 23.50
CA ALA A 413 -0.65 1.69 22.75
C ALA A 413 0.64 1.87 23.54
N LEU A 414 0.60 2.17 24.84
CA LEU A 414 1.79 2.46 25.68
C LEU A 414 2.55 1.20 26.12
N THR A 415 1.93 0.02 26.07
CA THR A 415 2.59 -1.23 26.49
C THR A 415 3.70 -1.61 25.48
N PRO A 416 4.97 -1.80 25.91
CA PRO A 416 6.11 -1.92 25.01
C PRO A 416 6.17 -3.18 24.14
N ASN A 417 5.38 -4.21 24.42
CA ASN A 417 5.64 -5.56 23.90
C ASN A 417 4.39 -6.21 23.27
N ARG A 418 4.32 -6.20 21.94
CA ARG A 418 3.33 -6.97 21.15
C ARG A 418 3.83 -8.34 20.67
N ARG A 419 5.14 -8.64 20.78
CA ARG A 419 5.63 -10.02 20.50
C ARG A 419 5.33 -11.02 21.61
N THR A 420 4.97 -10.57 22.82
CA THR A 420 4.85 -11.45 23.99
C THR A 420 3.74 -11.09 24.99
N ARG A 421 2.80 -10.18 24.67
CA ARG A 421 1.48 -10.35 25.27
C ARG A 421 0.83 -11.47 24.48
N PHE A 422 0.84 -12.68 25.06
CA PHE A 422 -0.11 -13.74 24.72
C PHE A 422 -1.53 -13.16 24.89
N MET A 423 -2.00 -12.36 23.93
CA MET A 423 -3.42 -12.10 23.74
C MET A 423 -3.87 -13.10 22.72
N SER A 424 -4.15 -14.26 23.30
CA SER A 424 -4.77 -15.44 22.77
C SER A 424 -4.28 -15.93 21.41
N THR A 425 -3.61 -17.08 21.46
CA THR A 425 -3.61 -18.05 20.35
C THR A 425 -5.01 -18.36 19.81
N SER A 426 -6.09 -17.88 20.44
CA SER A 426 -7.46 -17.92 19.90
C SER A 426 -7.72 -17.05 18.68
N ALA A 427 -6.94 -16.00 18.38
CA ALA A 427 -7.16 -15.20 17.16
C ALA A 427 -6.85 -15.99 15.87
N HIS A 428 -6.03 -17.04 15.97
CA HIS A 428 -5.71 -17.99 14.90
C HIS A 428 -6.36 -19.36 15.11
N GLN A 429 -7.31 -19.47 16.06
CA GLN A 429 -8.15 -20.66 16.14
C GLN A 429 -9.18 -20.62 15.01
N PRO A 430 -9.64 -21.79 14.50
CA PRO A 430 -10.63 -21.85 13.43
C PRO A 430 -11.95 -21.11 13.74
N ASP A 431 -12.24 -20.90 15.03
CA ASP A 431 -13.47 -20.31 15.55
C ASP A 431 -13.25 -18.89 16.12
N SER A 432 -12.15 -18.21 15.76
CA SER A 432 -11.90 -16.83 16.19
C SER A 432 -13.07 -15.93 15.77
N PRO A 433 -13.57 -15.02 16.63
CA PRO A 433 -14.62 -14.10 16.23
C PRO A 433 -14.15 -13.22 15.07
N GLN A 434 -14.97 -13.13 14.01
CA GLN A 434 -14.66 -12.34 12.82
C GLN A 434 -15.79 -11.39 12.50
N VAL A 435 -15.42 -10.27 11.92
CA VAL A 435 -16.36 -9.27 11.39
C VAL A 435 -16.02 -8.95 9.95
N GLN A 436 -17.05 -8.69 9.14
CA GLN A 436 -16.93 -8.23 7.77
C GLN A 436 -17.23 -6.74 7.70
N CYS A 437 -16.38 -5.98 7.03
CA CYS A 437 -16.62 -4.57 6.78
C CYS A 437 -17.76 -4.39 5.78
N ILE A 438 -18.82 -3.71 6.20
CA ILE A 438 -19.97 -3.36 5.34
C ILE A 438 -19.83 -1.95 4.76
N GLN A 439 -18.89 -1.16 5.30
CA GLN A 439 -18.59 0.19 4.83
C GLN A 439 -17.08 0.45 4.94
N SER A 440 -16.52 1.16 3.95
CA SER A 440 -15.13 1.62 4.03
C SER A 440 -14.97 2.68 5.12
N TYR A 441 -13.89 2.59 5.89
CA TYR A 441 -13.54 3.53 6.95
C TYR A 441 -12.11 4.00 6.79
N SER A 442 -11.92 5.32 6.86
CA SER A 442 -10.59 5.92 6.88
C SER A 442 -10.20 6.25 8.30
N SER A 443 -9.07 5.72 8.76
CA SER A 443 -8.49 6.01 10.08
C SER A 443 -8.32 7.52 10.26
N GLN A 444 -8.87 8.06 11.34
CA GLN A 444 -8.73 9.46 11.74
C GLN A 444 -7.57 9.63 12.72
N GLU A 445 -7.32 8.63 13.56
CA GLU A 445 -6.18 8.58 14.47
C GLU A 445 -5.17 7.50 14.05
N PRO A 446 -3.88 7.62 14.41
CA PRO A 446 -2.85 6.67 13.98
C PRO A 446 -3.00 5.25 14.58
N ASP A 447 -3.78 5.09 15.66
CA ASP A 447 -4.12 3.79 16.26
C ASP A 447 -5.35 3.14 15.62
N GLU A 448 -6.02 3.82 14.70
CA GLU A 448 -7.18 3.30 13.99
C GLU A 448 -6.80 2.54 12.72
N LEU A 449 -7.59 1.52 12.39
CA LEU A 449 -7.43 0.71 11.20
C LEU A 449 -8.30 1.29 10.07
N SER A 450 -7.68 1.68 8.96
CA SER A 450 -8.43 1.96 7.73
C SER A 450 -8.92 0.66 7.13
N THR A 451 -10.21 0.55 6.78
CA THR A 451 -10.83 -0.67 6.27
C THR A 451 -11.55 -0.40 4.95
N GLU A 452 -11.58 -1.40 4.08
CA GLU A 452 -12.35 -1.37 2.83
C GLU A 452 -13.64 -2.18 2.95
N MET A 453 -14.63 -1.90 2.10
CA MET A 453 -15.83 -2.71 2.02
C MET A 453 -15.47 -4.16 1.67
N ALA A 454 -16.07 -5.12 2.37
CA ALA A 454 -15.78 -6.55 2.32
C ALA A 454 -14.45 -7.03 2.94
N ASP A 455 -13.66 -6.14 3.56
CA ASP A 455 -12.54 -6.59 4.40
C ASP A 455 -13.03 -7.52 5.51
N ILE A 456 -12.27 -8.59 5.77
CA ILE A 456 -12.53 -9.51 6.89
C ILE A 456 -11.50 -9.25 7.98
N LEU A 457 -11.98 -9.04 9.20
CA LEU A 457 -11.18 -8.73 10.37
C LEU A 457 -11.39 -9.79 11.45
N ASN A 458 -10.29 -10.31 12.00
CA ASN A 458 -10.31 -11.02 13.28
C ASN A 458 -10.54 -9.99 14.39
N LEU A 459 -11.54 -10.23 15.22
CA LEU A 459 -11.88 -9.37 16.32
C LEU A 459 -11.09 -9.75 17.58
N LEU A 460 -10.37 -8.78 18.13
CA LEU A 460 -9.48 -8.96 19.28
C LEU A 460 -10.07 -8.39 20.57
N GLU A 461 -10.77 -7.25 20.50
CA GLU A 461 -11.33 -6.57 21.67
C GLU A 461 -12.56 -5.74 21.28
N ARG A 462 -13.51 -5.57 22.21
CA ARG A 462 -14.69 -4.70 22.06
C ARG A 462 -14.77 -3.75 23.25
N THR A 463 -15.17 -2.51 23.00
CA THR A 463 -15.47 -1.52 24.03
C THR A 463 -16.95 -1.15 24.00
N ASP A 464 -17.51 -0.78 25.15
CA ASP A 464 -18.95 -0.50 25.31
C ASP A 464 -19.43 0.74 24.55
N ASP A 465 -18.52 1.63 24.17
CA ASP A 465 -18.80 2.85 23.40
C ASP A 465 -18.75 2.63 21.88
N GLY A 466 -18.74 1.37 21.44
CA GLY A 466 -18.85 1.00 20.03
C GLY A 466 -17.55 1.07 19.25
N TRP A 467 -16.39 0.92 19.90
CA TRP A 467 -15.12 0.69 19.22
C TRP A 467 -14.67 -0.76 19.36
N MET A 468 -13.97 -1.23 18.34
CA MET A 468 -13.47 -2.59 18.25
C MET A 468 -12.01 -2.59 17.82
N MET A 469 -11.19 -3.44 18.43
CA MET A 469 -9.82 -3.71 17.99
C MET A 469 -9.86 -4.99 17.15
N GLY A 470 -9.24 -4.96 15.97
CA GLY A 470 -9.12 -6.15 15.15
C GLY A 470 -7.85 -6.19 14.31
N GLU A 471 -7.70 -7.33 13.65
CA GLU A 471 -6.60 -7.68 12.76
C GLU A 471 -7.16 -8.08 11.40
N ARG A 472 -6.76 -7.36 10.35
CA ARG A 472 -7.21 -7.63 9.00
C ARG A 472 -6.56 -8.89 8.47
N LEU A 473 -7.36 -9.81 7.93
CA LEU A 473 -6.88 -11.16 7.60
C LEU A 473 -5.88 -11.20 6.44
N HIS A 474 -5.97 -10.29 5.48
CA HIS A 474 -5.18 -10.40 4.25
C HIS A 474 -3.74 -9.85 4.38
N ASP A 475 -3.51 -8.82 5.21
CA ASP A 475 -2.21 -8.17 5.40
C ASP A 475 -1.68 -8.26 6.85
N GLY A 476 -2.52 -8.68 7.81
CA GLY A 476 -2.18 -8.74 9.23
C GLY A 476 -2.14 -7.37 9.92
N GLU A 477 -2.60 -6.30 9.27
CA GLU A 477 -2.64 -4.97 9.89
C GLU A 477 -3.65 -4.94 11.06
N ARG A 478 -3.28 -4.23 12.13
CA ARG A 478 -4.09 -4.16 13.36
C ARG A 478 -4.39 -2.72 13.73
N GLY A 479 -5.59 -2.48 14.23
CA GLY A 479 -5.98 -1.17 14.76
C GLY A 479 -7.43 -1.14 15.22
N TRP A 480 -7.84 0.02 15.71
CA TRP A 480 -9.20 0.27 16.18
C TRP A 480 -10.13 0.73 15.05
N PHE A 481 -11.37 0.26 15.04
CA PHE A 481 -12.39 0.68 14.09
C PHE A 481 -13.77 0.71 14.77
N PRO A 482 -14.70 1.55 14.29
CA PRO A 482 -16.00 1.69 14.93
C PRO A 482 -16.91 0.49 14.59
N SER A 483 -17.76 0.08 15.52
CA SER A 483 -18.62 -1.09 15.35
C SER A 483 -19.65 -0.93 14.22
N ARG A 484 -20.08 0.30 13.97
CA ARG A 484 -21.07 0.65 12.94
C ARG A 484 -20.68 0.31 11.50
N ILE A 485 -19.37 0.12 11.22
CA ILE A 485 -18.87 -0.14 9.86
C ILE A 485 -18.71 -1.64 9.57
N VAL A 486 -19.02 -2.51 10.52
CA VAL A 486 -18.84 -3.96 10.37
C VAL A 486 -20.08 -4.75 10.81
N GLU A 487 -20.18 -5.98 10.31
CA GLU A 487 -21.16 -6.98 10.71
C GLU A 487 -20.46 -8.25 11.19
N GLU A 488 -21.01 -8.94 12.19
CA GLU A 488 -20.41 -10.17 12.73
C GLU A 488 -20.66 -11.38 11.81
N ILE A 489 -19.59 -12.12 11.52
CA ILE A 489 -19.69 -13.38 10.77
C ILE A 489 -20.12 -14.48 11.74
N GLN A 490 -21.39 -14.88 11.71
CA GLN A 490 -21.93 -15.85 12.68
C GLN A 490 -21.52 -17.31 12.41
N SER A 491 -21.37 -17.70 11.14
CA SER A 491 -21.03 -19.09 10.76
C SER A 491 -19.59 -19.45 11.09
N LYS A 492 -19.40 -20.52 11.88
CA LYS A 492 -18.08 -21.04 12.24
C LYS A 492 -17.31 -21.55 11.03
N GLU A 493 -18.02 -22.17 10.09
CA GLU A 493 -17.46 -22.75 8.86
C GLU A 493 -16.87 -21.66 7.97
N VAL A 494 -17.58 -20.54 7.82
CA VAL A 494 -17.11 -19.36 7.09
C VAL A 494 -15.89 -18.76 7.77
N ARG A 495 -15.89 -18.62 9.11
CA ARG A 495 -14.74 -18.10 9.84
C ARG A 495 -13.48 -18.94 9.66
N ALA A 496 -13.63 -20.27 9.72
CA ALA A 496 -12.55 -21.22 9.48
C ALA A 496 -12.09 -21.24 8.01
N GLN A 497 -12.98 -21.02 7.04
CA GLN A 497 -12.64 -20.90 5.63
C GLN A 497 -11.80 -19.65 5.36
N ASN A 498 -12.22 -18.50 5.87
CA ASN A 498 -11.50 -17.23 5.71
C ASN A 498 -10.05 -17.33 6.23
N LEU A 499 -9.85 -17.94 7.40
CA LEU A 499 -8.52 -18.19 7.94
C LEU A 499 -7.69 -19.09 7.03
N ARG A 500 -8.25 -20.20 6.53
CA ARG A 500 -7.54 -21.12 5.63
C ARG A 500 -7.11 -20.44 4.32
N GLU A 501 -7.99 -19.62 3.76
CA GLU A 501 -7.71 -18.86 2.55
C GLU A 501 -6.61 -17.81 2.79
N ALA A 502 -6.71 -17.05 3.89
CA ALA A 502 -5.68 -16.10 4.29
C ALA A 502 -4.30 -16.77 4.50
N PHE A 503 -4.25 -17.91 5.21
CA PHE A 503 -3.01 -18.68 5.39
C PHE A 503 -2.41 -19.17 4.07
N ARG A 504 -3.26 -19.59 3.12
CA ARG A 504 -2.81 -20.02 1.79
C ARG A 504 -2.18 -18.86 1.02
N ILE A 505 -2.80 -17.68 1.07
CA ILE A 505 -2.31 -16.47 0.41
C ILE A 505 -0.99 -15.99 1.03
N GLN A 506 -0.87 -16.01 2.37
CA GLN A 506 0.37 -15.64 3.06
C GLN A 506 1.54 -16.59 2.74
N GLN A 507 1.30 -17.90 2.70
CA GLN A 507 2.35 -18.87 2.33
C GLN A 507 2.79 -18.73 0.86
N ALA A 508 1.88 -18.37 -0.04
CA ALA A 508 2.23 -18.08 -1.43
C ALA A 508 3.15 -16.85 -1.55
N HIS A 509 2.96 -15.82 -0.71
CA HIS A 509 3.82 -14.64 -0.66
C HIS A 509 5.21 -14.94 -0.06
N GLU A 510 5.31 -15.77 0.97
CA GLU A 510 6.61 -16.12 1.60
C GLU A 510 7.45 -17.06 0.73
N SER A 511 6.81 -17.96 -0.02
CA SER A 511 7.49 -18.90 -0.91
C SER A 511 8.11 -18.23 -2.14
N GLY A 512 7.62 -17.05 -2.53
CA GLY A 512 8.15 -16.24 -3.63
C GLY A 512 9.36 -15.37 -3.28
N ALA A 513 9.61 -15.13 -1.99
CA ALA A 513 10.69 -14.24 -1.52
C ALA A 513 12.00 -15.00 -1.14
N GLY A 514 12.02 -16.33 -1.28
CA GLY A 514 13.06 -17.20 -0.71
C GLY A 514 14.07 -17.82 -1.68
N GLN A 515 14.21 -17.34 -2.90
CA GLN A 515 15.24 -17.82 -3.85
C GLN A 515 16.28 -16.76 -4.20
N THR A 516 16.99 -16.23 -3.20
CA THR A 516 18.37 -15.76 -3.39
C THR A 516 19.24 -16.17 -2.19
N GLY A 517 20.07 -17.20 -2.44
CA GLY A 517 21.36 -17.48 -1.79
C GLY A 517 21.49 -17.39 -0.26
N GLY A 518 21.42 -18.54 0.43
CA GLY A 518 21.85 -18.63 1.83
C GLY A 518 21.82 -20.05 2.38
N ARG A 519 22.83 -20.86 2.03
CA ARG A 519 23.06 -22.21 2.55
C ARG A 519 23.13 -22.20 4.09
N SER A 520 22.19 -22.85 4.78
CA SER A 520 22.38 -23.27 6.18
C SER A 520 21.73 -24.62 6.41
N GLY A 521 22.56 -25.59 6.81
CA GLY A 521 22.23 -27.00 6.91
C GLY A 521 21.25 -27.29 8.05
N LEU A 522 20.27 -28.13 7.72
CA LEU A 522 19.39 -28.81 8.67
C LEU A 522 20.20 -29.76 9.56
N ARG A 523 20.34 -29.43 10.85
CA ARG A 523 20.67 -30.42 11.90
C ARG A 523 19.38 -30.95 12.49
N VAL A 524 19.01 -32.17 12.09
CA VAL A 524 17.96 -32.97 12.73
C VAL A 524 18.48 -33.50 14.06
N GLY A 525 18.02 -32.93 15.17
CA GLY A 525 18.31 -33.40 16.53
C GLY A 525 17.26 -34.39 17.01
N ARG A 526 17.55 -35.68 16.88
CA ARG A 526 16.75 -36.79 17.44
C ARG A 526 16.99 -36.83 18.96
N ARG A 527 15.97 -36.55 19.77
CA ARG A 527 15.99 -36.78 21.23
C ARG A 527 15.51 -38.20 21.54
N THR A 528 16.33 -38.98 22.22
CA THR A 528 15.91 -40.18 22.97
C THR A 528 16.16 -39.95 24.47
N PRO A 529 15.35 -40.53 25.37
CA PRO A 529 15.43 -40.26 26.81
C PRO A 529 16.48 -41.15 27.48
N LYS A 530 17.32 -40.59 28.34
CA LYS A 530 18.25 -41.35 29.19
C LYS A 530 17.62 -41.64 30.55
N VAL A 531 17.57 -42.93 30.88
CA VAL A 531 17.31 -43.48 32.21
C VAL A 531 18.63 -43.44 33.01
N SER A 532 18.52 -43.11 34.29
CA SER A 532 19.58 -43.05 35.29
C SER A 532 20.04 -44.44 35.75
N SER A 533 21.34 -44.63 35.94
CA SER A 533 21.87 -45.52 36.98
C SER A 533 23.27 -45.06 37.40
N PHE A 534 23.46 -45.06 38.72
CA PHE A 534 24.67 -44.77 39.47
C PHE A 534 25.75 -45.83 39.22
N SER A 535 27.03 -45.43 39.21
CA SER A 535 28.04 -45.73 40.26
C SER A 535 29.48 -45.61 39.73
N ASN A 536 30.37 -45.05 40.56
CA ASN A 536 31.81 -44.75 40.37
C ASN A 536 32.67 -45.93 39.83
N PRO A 537 33.87 -45.65 39.29
CA PRO A 537 35.08 -45.66 40.13
C PRO A 537 36.08 -44.52 39.82
N TRP A 538 36.75 -44.05 40.88
CA TRP A 538 37.89 -43.15 40.81
C TRP A 538 39.20 -43.94 40.58
N THR A 539 40.02 -43.36 39.70
CA THR A 539 41.49 -43.29 39.69
C THR A 539 42.34 -44.56 39.73
N ASP A 540 43.22 -44.71 38.74
CA ASP A 540 44.65 -44.53 39.04
C ASP A 540 45.50 -44.23 37.79
N GLN A 541 46.43 -43.29 37.96
CA GLN A 541 47.54 -43.01 37.07
C GLN A 541 48.82 -43.41 37.79
N MET A 542 49.73 -44.01 37.03
CA MET A 542 51.01 -44.61 37.42
C MET A 542 51.84 -43.84 38.46
N GLY A 543 52.51 -44.60 39.32
CA GLY A 543 53.60 -44.13 40.18
C GLY A 543 54.35 -45.31 40.79
N ASP A 544 55.34 -45.78 40.04
CA ASP A 544 56.38 -46.74 40.41
C ASP A 544 57.06 -46.40 41.76
N SER A 545 57.49 -47.43 42.49
CA SER A 545 58.78 -47.54 43.21
C SER A 545 58.69 -48.30 44.54
N SER A 546 59.43 -49.42 44.54
CA SER A 546 60.25 -49.98 45.62
C SER A 546 59.60 -50.56 46.89
N GLU A 547 59.73 -51.88 46.94
CA GLU A 547 59.83 -52.76 48.11
C GLU A 547 60.69 -52.19 49.26
N VAL A 548 60.29 -52.46 50.51
CA VAL A 548 60.92 -53.45 51.42
C VAL A 548 60.45 -53.20 52.88
N ASN A 549 59.85 -54.26 53.45
CA ASN A 549 59.77 -54.67 54.87
C ASN A 549 60.02 -53.66 56.00
N GLN A 550 59.02 -53.44 56.85
CA GLN A 550 58.77 -54.24 58.08
C GLN A 550 57.38 -53.96 58.64
#